data_AF-A0A538BN23-F1
#
_entry.id   AF-A0A538BN23-F1
#
_cell.length_a   1.000
_cell.length_b   1.000
_cell.length_c   1.000
_cell.angle_alpha   90.00
_cell.angle_beta   90.00
_cell.angle_gamma   90.00
#
_symmetry.space_group_name_H-M   'P 1'
#
loop_
_entity.id
_entity.type
_entity.pdbx_description
1 polymer ?
#
loop_
_entity_poly.entity_id
_entity_poly.type
_entity_poly.pdbx_seq_one_letter_code
_entity_poly.pdbx_strand_id
1 'polypeptide(L)' 'MPMTSPREAVLAVLRDAGEPIHWTVIQDRALRAGYLDPFEQPDVRRSVLRALRGLVAEGLVVKSETGVYTLA' A
#
# COMPACT_ATOMS: atom_id res chain seq x y z
N MET A 1 7.42 10.36 11.51
CA MET A 1 8.42 10.38 10.43
C MET A 1 7.68 10.05 9.14
N PRO A 2 7.70 10.89 8.10
CA PRO A 2 7.11 10.52 6.82
C PRO A 2 7.85 9.29 6.29
N MET A 3 7.12 8.21 5.99
CA MET A 3 7.71 7.06 5.30
C MET A 3 7.78 7.41 3.81
N THR A 4 8.95 7.80 3.34
CA THR A 4 9.11 8.39 2.00
C THR A 4 8.85 7.39 0.87
N SER A 5 8.77 6.08 1.15
CA SER A 5 8.53 5.07 0.11
C SER A 5 7.08 4.53 0.10
N PRO A 6 6.43 4.47 -1.08
CA PRO A 6 5.12 3.81 -1.24
C PRO A 6 5.11 2.35 -0.78
N ARG A 7 6.26 1.69 -0.82
CA ARG A 7 6.43 0.32 -0.35
C ARG A 7 6.23 0.22 1.15
N GLU A 8 6.93 1.04 1.93
CA GLU A 8 6.79 1.06 3.39
C GLU A 8 5.38 1.48 3.78
N ALA A 9 4.81 2.49 3.13
CA ALA A 9 3.45 2.94 3.36
C ALA A 9 2.43 1.80 3.21
N VAL A 10 2.52 1.04 2.11
CA VAL A 10 1.65 -0.13 1.86
C VAL A 10 1.84 -1.21 2.93
N LEU A 11 3.09 -1.52 3.30
CA LEU A 11 3.36 -2.52 4.33
C LEU A 11 2.83 -2.11 5.70
N ALA A 12 3.00 -0.85 6.11
CA ALA A 12 2.46 -0.36 7.37
C ALA A 12 0.93 -0.45 7.38
N VAL A 13 0.26 0.00 6.32
CA VAL A 13 -1.20 -0.07 6.26
C VAL A 13 -1.72 -1.52 6.28
N LEU A 14 -1.05 -2.44 5.59
CA LEU A 14 -1.42 -3.86 5.64
C LEU A 14 -1.16 -4.48 7.02
N ARG A 15 -0.09 -4.08 7.72
CA ARG A 15 0.18 -4.49 9.11
C ARG A 15 -0.88 -3.96 10.07
N ASP A 16 -1.24 -2.68 9.94
CA ASP A 16 -2.25 -2.03 10.77
C ASP A 16 -3.64 -2.60 10.52
N ALA A 17 -3.93 -3.04 9.29
CA ALA A 17 -5.21 -3.65 8.93
C ALA A 17 -5.39 -5.03 9.56
N GLY A 18 -4.36 -5.89 9.51
CA GLY A 18 -4.44 -7.28 9.99
C GLY A 18 -5.43 -8.17 9.22
N GLU A 19 -6.03 -7.66 8.15
CA GLU A 19 -7.06 -8.33 7.34
C GLU A 19 -6.85 -8.04 5.85
N PRO A 20 -7.39 -8.86 4.94
CA PRO A 20 -7.34 -8.59 3.51
C PRO A 20 -8.13 -7.33 3.16
N ILE A 21 -7.47 -6.34 2.56
CA ILE A 21 -8.08 -5.05 2.19
C ILE A 21 -7.83 -4.68 0.72
N HIS A 22 -8.77 -3.95 0.14
CA HIS A 22 -8.68 -3.50 -1.25
C HIS A 22 -7.64 -2.37 -1.41
N TRP A 23 -6.94 -2.32 -2.54
CA TRP A 23 -5.87 -1.35 -2.78
C TRP A 23 -6.29 0.12 -2.63
N THR A 24 -7.57 0.44 -2.89
CA THR A 24 -8.10 1.80 -2.66
C THR A 24 -8.16 2.15 -1.18
N VAL A 25 -8.48 1.17 -0.32
CA VAL A 25 -8.47 1.34 1.14
C VAL A 25 -7.03 1.52 1.62
N ILE A 26 -6.08 0.77 1.05
CA ILE A 26 -4.66 0.92 1.34
C ILE A 26 -4.19 2.35 1.05
N GLN A 27 -4.55 2.85 -0.15
CA GLN A 27 -4.23 4.22 -0.56
C GLN A 27 -4.85 5.26 0.37
N ASP A 28 -6.15 5.18 0.66
CA ASP A 28 -6.85 6.15 1.51
C ASP A 28 -6.26 6.17 2.93
N ARG A 29 -6.00 5.01 3.53
CA ARG A 29 -5.36 4.91 4.85
C ARG A 29 -3.94 5.48 4.84
N ALA A 30 -3.15 5.20 3.80
CA ALA A 30 -1.80 5.74 3.68
C ALA A 30 -1.79 7.28 3.53
N LEU A 31 -2.77 7.85 2.81
CA LEU A 31 -2.95 9.31 2.71
C LEU A 31 -3.36 9.91 4.05
N ARG A 32 -4.36 9.33 4.73
CA ARG A 32 -4.83 9.81 6.05
C ARG A 32 -3.75 9.73 7.13
N ALA A 33 -2.90 8.71 7.09
CA ALA A 33 -1.78 8.55 8.01
C ALA A 33 -0.59 9.46 7.69
N GLY A 34 -0.62 10.19 6.57
CA GLY A 34 0.50 11.01 6.10
C GLY A 34 1.71 10.18 5.65
N TYR A 35 1.51 8.91 5.30
CA TYR A 35 2.56 8.06 4.71
C TYR A 35 2.77 8.37 3.23
N LEU A 36 1.73 8.86 2.55
CA LEU A 36 1.79 9.30 1.16
C LEU A 36 1.36 10.75 1.07
N ASP A 37 2.09 11.52 0.28
CA ASP A 37 1.75 12.91 -0.02
C ASP A 37 1.41 13.04 -1.52
N PRO A 38 0.15 13.40 -1.88
CA PRO A 38 -0.25 13.68 -3.26
C PRO A 38 0.51 14.83 -3.92
N PHE A 39 1.02 15.78 -3.14
CA PHE A 39 1.74 16.95 -3.65
C PHE A 39 3.17 16.59 -4.05
N GLU A 40 3.81 15.64 -3.35
CA GLU A 40 5.13 15.11 -3.73
C GLU A 40 5.03 13.97 -4.76
N GLN A 41 3.92 13.23 -4.75
CA GLN A 41 3.70 12.07 -5.62
C GLN A 41 2.44 12.27 -6.48
N PRO A 42 2.55 12.90 -7.67
CA PRO A 42 1.39 13.21 -8.51
C PRO A 42 0.58 11.98 -8.94
N ASP A 43 1.19 10.79 -8.94
CA ASP A 43 0.57 9.52 -9.32
C ASP A 43 0.45 8.52 -8.16
N VAL A 44 -0.07 8.94 -6.98
CA VAL A 44 -0.21 8.08 -5.78
C VAL A 44 -0.80 6.70 -6.10
N ARG A 45 -1.87 6.64 -6.91
CA ARG A 45 -2.50 5.38 -7.31
C ARG A 45 -1.51 4.44 -8.00
N ARG A 46 -0.75 4.95 -8.97
CA ARG A 46 0.22 4.16 -9.73
C ARG A 46 1.35 3.69 -8.82
N SER A 47 1.81 4.55 -7.92
CA SER A 47 2.84 4.24 -6.92
C SER A 47 2.41 3.10 -6.00
N VAL A 48 1.19 3.17 -5.43
CA VAL A 48 0.63 2.12 -4.57
C VAL A 48 0.50 0.79 -5.31
N LEU A 49 -0.05 0.81 -6.53
CA LEU A 49 -0.20 -0.41 -7.34
C LEU A 49 1.16 -1.02 -7.74
N ARG A 50 2.16 -0.18 -8.03
CA ARG A 50 3.52 -0.65 -8.34
C ARG A 50 4.18 -1.27 -7.10
N ALA A 51 4.03 -0.64 -5.95
CA ALA A 51 4.52 -1.16 -4.67
C ALA A 51 3.87 -2.52 -4.35
N LEU A 52 2.56 -2.64 -4.46
CA LEU A 52 1.84 -3.90 -4.26
C LEU A 52 2.34 -5.01 -5.19
N ARG A 53 2.53 -4.72 -6.48
CA ARG A 53 3.08 -5.71 -7.43
C ARG A 53 4.50 -6.15 -7.05
N GLY A 54 5.35 -5.22 -6.63
CA GLY A 54 6.71 -5.53 -6.15
C GLY A 54 6.67 -6.42 -4.91
N LEU A 55 5.86 -6.07 -3.92
CA LEU A 55 5.71 -6.84 -2.68
C LEU A 55 5.13 -8.24 -2.90
N VAL A 56 4.23 -8.40 -3.88
CA VAL A 56 3.73 -9.71 -4.28
C VAL A 56 4.84 -10.55 -4.95
N ALA A 57 5.65 -9.94 -5.82
CA ALA A 57 6.78 -10.62 -6.45
C ALA A 57 7.86 -11.04 -5.43
N GLU A 58 8.02 -10.27 -4.35
CA GLU A 58 8.91 -10.57 -3.23
C GLU A 58 8.32 -11.59 -2.24
N GLY A 59 7.04 -11.95 -2.36
CA GLY A 59 6.36 -12.87 -1.45
C GLY A 59 6.02 -12.28 -0.08
N LEU A 60 6.04 -10.95 0.08
CA LEU A 60 5.70 -10.25 1.33
C LEU A 60 4.20 -9.94 1.45
N VAL A 61 3.49 -9.91 0.33
CA VAL A 61 2.07 -9.61 0.23
C VAL A 61 1.43 -10.65 -0.68
N VAL A 62 0.24 -11.12 -0.31
CA VAL A 62 -0.56 -12.03 -1.12
C VAL A 62 -1.75 -11.29 -1.67
N LYS A 63 -2.01 -11.46 -2.97
CA LYS A 63 -3.25 -11.01 -3.61
C LYS A 63 -4.30 -12.11 -3.48
N SER A 64 -5.27 -11.92 -2.59
CA SER A 64 -6.33 -12.92 -2.34
C SER A 64 -7.42 -12.88 -3.41
N GLU A 65 -7.83 -11.69 -3.83
CA GLU A 65 -8.88 -11.47 -4.84
C GLU A 65 -8.54 -10.30 -5.76
N THR A 66 -9.45 -9.96 -6.68
CA THR A 66 -9.27 -8.81 -7.57
C THR A 66 -9.16 -7.52 -6.77
N GLY A 67 -7.91 -7.04 -6.64
CA GLY A 67 -7.60 -5.78 -5.98
C GLY A 67 -7.50 -5.87 -4.46
N VAL A 68 -7.66 -7.06 -3.87
CA VAL A 68 -7.55 -7.30 -2.42
C VAL A 68 -6.19 -7.90 -2.09
N TYR A 69 -5.55 -7.36 -1.07
CA TYR A 69 -4.20 -7.72 -0.65
C TYR A 69 -4.14 -7.92 0.86
N THR A 70 -3.30 -8.85 1.29
CA THR A 70 -2.99 -9.15 2.70
C THR A 70 -1.49 -9.36 2.86
N LEU A 71 -0.96 -9.25 4.08
CA LEU A 71 0.39 -9.74 4.36
C LEU A 71 0.45 -11.25 4.14
N ALA A 72 1.60 -11.71 3.63
CA ALA A 72 1.94 -13.11 3.48
C ALA A 72 2.21 -13.79 4.83
#